data_AF-A0A2V8J8U0-F1
#
_entry.id   AF-A0A2V8J8U0-F1
#
_cell.length_a   1.000
_cell.length_b   1.000
_cell.length_c   1.000
_cell.angle_alpha   90.00
_cell.angle_beta   90.00
_cell.angle_gamma   90.00
#
_symmetry.space_group_name_H-M   'P 1'
#
loop_
_entity.id
_entity.type
_entity.pdbx_description
1 polymer ?
#
loop_
_entity_poly.entity_id
_entity_poly.type
_entity_poly.pdbx_seq_one_letter_code
_entity_poly.pdbx_strand_id
1 'polypeptide(L)' 'MASKVNIVLDDDVKHELETLVETGMRSRLINTALRKELALIRRRQLSEHLDNLRAKTKPISTKALVRLIRRDRGR' A
#
# COMPACT_ATOMS: atom_id res chain seq x y z
N MET A 1 4.30 10.91 16.79
CA MET A 1 3.96 10.43 18.15
C MET A 1 3.53 8.98 18.07
N ALA A 2 3.94 8.15 19.03
CA ALA A 2 3.44 6.77 19.14
C ALA A 2 2.14 6.78 19.95
N SER A 3 1.12 6.05 19.48
CA SER A 3 -0.13 5.83 20.20
C SER A 3 -0.16 4.40 20.74
N LYS A 4 -0.69 4.20 21.94
CA LYS A 4 -0.86 2.86 22.51
C LYS A 4 -2.09 2.21 21.87
N VAL A 5 -1.89 1.02 21.30
CA VAL A 5 -2.94 0.20 20.70
C VAL A 5 -2.91 -1.15 21.39
N ASN A 6 -4.08 -1.68 21.75
CA ASN A 6 -4.20 -3.03 22.29
C ASN A 6 -4.34 -4.00 21.11
N ILE A 7 -3.43 -4.97 21.04
CA ILE A 7 -3.39 -5.97 19.97
C ILE A 7 -3.26 -7.33 20.65
N VAL A 8 -4.01 -8.31 20.18
CA VAL A 8 -3.86 -9.71 20.58
C VAL A 8 -2.79 -10.32 19.68
N LEU A 9 -1.78 -10.93 20.28
CA LEU A 9 -0.76 -11.70 19.58
C LEU A 9 -0.99 -13.16 19.91
N ASP A 10 -0.81 -14.03 18.92
CA ASP A 10 -0.80 -15.46 19.13
C ASP A 10 0.37 -15.86 20.05
N ASP A 11 0.19 -16.91 20.84
CA ASP A 11 1.14 -17.31 21.88
C ASP A 11 2.51 -17.71 21.31
N ASP A 12 2.53 -18.30 20.12
CA ASP A 12 3.75 -18.64 19.36
C ASP A 12 4.50 -17.39 18.93
N VAL A 13 3.80 -16.42 18.33
CA VAL A 13 4.38 -15.14 17.90
C VAL A 13 4.90 -14.35 19.09
N LYS A 14 4.17 -14.36 20.21
CA LYS A 14 4.61 -13.72 21.45
C LYS A 14 5.90 -14.38 21.96
N HIS A 15 5.96 -15.71 21.99
CA HIS A 15 7.12 -16.43 22.47
C HIS A 15 8.37 -16.16 21.61
N GLU A 16 8.22 -16.15 20.27
CA GLU A 16 9.31 -15.80 19.37
C GLU A 16 9.76 -14.34 19.54
N LEU A 17 8.82 -13.41 19.69
CA LEU A 17 9.13 -12.01 19.91
C LEU A 17 9.89 -11.79 21.23
N GLU A 18 9.55 -12.53 22.28
CA GLU A 18 10.22 -12.46 23.57
C GLU A 18 11.62 -13.08 23.53
N THR A 19 11.77 -14.18 22.79
CA THR A 19 13.03 -14.93 22.64
C THR A 19 14.03 -14.22 21.74
N LEU A 20 13.58 -13.65 20.62
CA LEU A 20 14.45 -13.12 19.57
C LEU A 20 14.72 -11.61 19.70
N VAL A 21 13.90 -10.87 20.46
CA VAL A 21 13.97 -9.40 20.49
C VAL A 21 14.15 -8.87 21.91
N GLU A 22 15.22 -8.10 22.08
CA GLU A 22 15.56 -7.41 23.31
C GLU A 22 14.41 -6.55 23.86
N THR A 23 14.30 -6.54 25.18
CA THR A 23 13.31 -5.78 25.92
C THR A 23 13.47 -4.29 25.63
N GLY A 24 12.46 -3.67 25.02
CA GLY A 24 12.49 -2.26 24.57
C GLY A 24 12.53 -2.08 23.05
N MET A 25 13.04 -3.06 22.30
CA MET A 25 13.07 -3.03 20.83
C MET A 25 11.82 -3.65 20.19
N ARG A 26 11.03 -4.40 20.97
CA ARG A 26 9.79 -5.07 20.53
C ARG A 26 8.80 -4.12 19.86
N SER A 27 8.51 -2.98 20.48
CA SER A 27 7.60 -1.97 19.90
C SER A 27 8.13 -1.41 18.57
N ARG A 28 9.44 -1.21 18.46
CA ARG A 28 10.08 -0.73 17.22
C ARG A 28 10.00 -1.79 16.13
N LEU A 29 10.23 -3.06 16.46
CA LEU A 29 10.15 -4.17 15.52
C LEU A 29 8.72 -4.37 15.01
N ILE A 30 7.73 -4.43 15.91
CA ILE A 30 6.31 -4.53 15.55
C ILE A 30 5.90 -3.37 14.63
N ASN A 31 6.22 -2.13 15.00
CA ASN A 31 5.90 -0.97 14.16
C ASN A 31 6.57 -1.04 12.79
N THR A 32 7.79 -1.57 12.71
CA THR A 32 8.51 -1.71 11.44
C THR A 32 7.89 -2.79 10.55
N ALA A 33 7.54 -3.94 11.14
CA ALA A 33 6.86 -5.02 10.44
C ALA A 33 5.48 -4.56 9.92
N LEU A 34 4.68 -3.93 10.79
CA LEU A 34 3.37 -3.37 10.41
C LEU A 34 3.48 -2.33 9.31
N ARG A 35 4.48 -1.43 9.34
CA ARG A 35 4.68 -0.45 8.26
C ARG A 35 4.95 -1.11 6.90
N LYS A 36 5.76 -2.17 6.88
CA LYS A 36 6.05 -2.91 5.65
C LYS A 36 4.79 -3.56 5.10
N GLU A 37 4.02 -4.24 5.95
CA GLU A 37 2.78 -4.90 5.54
C GLU A 37 1.71 -3.91 5.09
N LEU A 38 1.52 -2.80 5.81
CA LEU A 38 0.57 -1.76 5.42
C LEU A 38 0.95 -1.11 4.08
N ALA A 39 2.24 -0.98 3.77
CA ALA A 39 2.69 -0.49 2.47
C ALA A 39 2.35 -1.48 1.34
N LEU A 40 2.50 -2.78 1.58
CA LEU A 40 2.10 -3.82 0.62
C LEU A 40 0.59 -3.83 0.39
N ILE A 41 -0.20 -3.75 1.45
CA ILE A 41 -1.67 -3.68 1.35
C ILE A 41 -2.08 -2.44 0.55
N ARG A 42 -1.53 -1.27 0.87
CA ARG A 42 -1.82 -0.02 0.14
C ARG A 42 -1.47 -0.14 -1.34
N ARG A 43 -0.32 -0.75 -1.67
CA ARG A 43 0.09 -0.98 -3.06
C ARG A 43 -0.89 -1.90 -3.79
N ARG A 44 -1.36 -2.97 -3.15
CA ARG A 44 -2.37 -3.88 -3.74
C ARG A 44 -3.66 -3.14 -4.03
N GLN A 45 -4.18 -2.38 -3.06
CA GLN A 45 -5.40 -1.57 -3.23
C GLN A 45 -5.27 -0.56 -4.38
N LEU A 46 -4.14 0.12 -4.50
CA LEU A 46 -3.90 1.06 -5.60
C LEU A 46 -3.82 0.34 -6.96
N SER A 47 -3.21 -0.85 -6.99
CA SER A 47 -3.11 -1.65 -8.21
C SER A 47 -4.50 -2.14 -8.65
N GLU A 48 -5.29 -2.68 -7.73
CA GLU A 48 -6.69 -3.05 -7.98
C GLU A 48 -7.52 -1.86 -8.44
N HIS A 49 -7.31 -0.68 -7.87
CA HIS A 49 -7.99 0.54 -8.32
C HIS A 49 -7.62 0.89 -9.76
N LEU A 50 -6.33 0.84 -10.12
CA LEU A 50 -5.87 1.08 -11.49
C LEU A 50 -6.40 0.04 -12.48
N ASP A 51 -6.44 -1.22 -12.10
CA ASP A 51 -6.96 -2.29 -12.96
C ASP A 51 -8.46 -2.12 -13.20
N ASN A 52 -9.22 -1.73 -12.17
CA ASN A 52 -10.63 -1.38 -12.30
C ASN A 52 -10.85 -0.18 -13.23
N LEU A 53 -10.02 0.86 -13.14
CA LEU A 53 -10.08 2.00 -14.04
C LEU A 53 -9.74 1.60 -15.48
N ARG A 54 -8.71 0.78 -15.68
CA ARG A 54 -8.34 0.25 -17.00
C ARG A 54 -9.45 -0.59 -17.61
N ALA A 55 -10.10 -1.46 -16.82
CA ALA A 55 -11.20 -2.29 -17.30
C ALA A 55 -12.41 -1.45 -17.77
N LYS A 56 -12.66 -0.31 -17.11
CA LYS A 56 -13.77 0.60 -17.44
C LYS A 56 -13.44 1.59 -18.56
N THR A 57 -12.16 1.78 -18.89
CA THR A 57 -11.74 2.84 -19.81
C THR A 57 -11.20 2.25 -21.10
N LYS A 58 -11.76 2.65 -22.25
CA LYS A 58 -11.26 2.23 -23.56
C LYS A 58 -9.83 2.78 -23.74
N PRO A 59 -8.81 1.93 -24.00
CA PRO A 59 -7.45 2.40 -24.19
C PRO A 59 -7.40 3.32 -25.41
N ILE A 60 -6.96 4.57 -25.20
CA ILE A 60 -6.81 5.56 -26.25
C ILE A 60 -5.33 5.67 -26.62
N SER A 61 -5.03 5.65 -27.92
CA SER A 61 -3.64 5.81 -28.36
C SER A 61 -3.18 7.25 -28.15
N THR A 62 -1.89 7.45 -27.89
CA THR A 62 -1.27 8.78 -27.76
C THR A 62 -1.57 9.66 -28.98
N LYS A 63 -1.58 9.08 -30.19
CA LYS A 63 -1.92 9.78 -31.44
C LYS A 63 -3.37 10.27 -31.46
N ALA A 64 -4.31 9.46 -30.95
CA ALA A 64 -5.72 9.85 -30.83
C ALA A 64 -5.91 10.94 -29.76
N LEU A 65 -5.18 10.85 -28.64
CA LEU A 65 -5.20 11.86 -27.58
C LEU A 65 -4.66 13.21 -28.07
N VAL A 66 -3.51 13.22 -28.77
CA VAL A 66 -2.93 14.44 -29.36
C VAL A 66 -3.87 15.03 -30.41
N ARG A 67 -4.56 14.19 -31.21
CA ARG A 67 -5.55 14.67 -32.19
C ARG A 67 -6.76 15.33 -31.51
N LEU A 68 -7.25 14.75 -30.41
CA LEU A 68 -8.31 15.34 -29.58
C LEU A 68 -7.88 16.70 -29.00
N ILE A 69 -6.69 16.77 -28.40
CA ILE A 69 -6.16 18.02 -27.82
C ILE A 69 -5.95 19.10 -28.89
N ARG A 70 -5.47 18.73 -30.08
CA ARG A 70 -5.31 19.67 -31.20
C ARG A 70 -6.65 20.23 -31.68
N ARG A 71 -7.64 19.33 -31.87
CA ARG A 71 -9.02 19.70 -32.23
C ARG A 71 -9.65 20.65 -31.20
N ASP A 72 -9.47 20.37 -29.91
CA ASP A 72 -9.98 21.19 -28.82
C ASP A 72 -9.32 22.58 -28.77
N ARG A 73 -8.03 22.65 -29.11
CA ARG A 73 -7.28 23.91 -29.25
C ARG A 73 -7.52 24.63 -30.58
N GLY A 74 -8.42 24.14 -31.44
CA GLY A 74 -8.73 24.74 -32.74
C GLY A 74 -7.56 24.70 -33.75
N ARG A 75 -6.63 23.74 -33.61
CA ARG A 75 -5.46 23.57 -34.49
C ARG A 75 -5.43 22.21 -35.18
#